data_AF-A0A815L7C7-F1
#
_entry.id   AF-A0A815L7C7-F1
#
_cell.length_a   1.000
_cell.length_b   1.000
_cell.length_c   1.000
_cell.angle_alpha   90.00
_cell.angle_beta   90.00
_cell.angle_gamma   90.00
#
_symmetry.space_group_name_H-M   'P 1'
#
loop_
_entity.id
_entity.type
_entity.pdbx_description
1 polymer ?
#
loop_
_entity_poly.entity_id
_entity_poly.type
_entity_poly.pdbx_seq_one_letter_code
_entity_poly.pdbx_strand_id
1 'polypeptide(L)'
;MRTLVNFIIFYIIIEHTLASKWSYAANMIHGRNAHTAVVLNNGRVLVIGGTNMAVTFNNAELYDPSTGTWSMTGNMTNPRIFHTTSVLNDGKILVTGGENSPKTAEVYDPLTDQWTPTDNMKYRRWMHTATVLNDGKVLVCGGIVDEGEYLITAELYDPLTNNWAITGSMNFPRNFFTASLLHDGKVLVTGGYNFQDGYIDSTELYDPSTGKWTITGKLINTRTYHSAVVLHDGKVLVLAGVSGDQGLFVNTELYDPSTGNWTLTGNMNVPGMFRTASVLLNGKILVTGGEEFEAQCISSVEIYNPSTGMWTITDDLNNERMFHTASVLNDGRVLVSGGIDLYTLNTTEIYNLSF
;
A
#
# COMPACT_ATOMS: atom_id res chain seq x y z
N MET A 1 32.88 22.94 69.43
CA MET A 1 33.20 23.88 68.33
C MET A 1 33.77 23.04 67.19
N ARG A 2 33.20 23.18 65.98
CA ARG A 2 33.46 22.47 64.70
C ARG A 2 32.53 21.31 64.36
N THR A 3 31.37 21.74 63.85
CA THR A 3 30.47 21.08 62.92
C THR A 3 31.21 20.68 61.63
N LEU A 4 31.05 19.44 61.17
CA LEU A 4 31.39 19.02 59.81
C LEU A 4 30.10 18.46 59.20
N VAL A 5 29.54 19.24 58.27
CA VAL A 5 28.43 18.87 57.40
C VAL A 5 29.04 18.11 56.22
N ASN A 6 28.67 16.85 56.04
CA ASN A 6 28.98 16.10 54.82
C ASN A 6 27.78 16.14 53.87
N PHE A 7 28.06 16.48 52.62
CA PHE A 7 27.12 16.67 51.53
C PHE A 7 27.34 15.57 50.46
N ILE A 8 26.22 15.09 49.88
CA ILE A 8 26.06 14.49 48.53
C ILE A 8 26.53 13.01 48.46
N ILE A 9 25.81 12.04 47.87
CA ILE A 9 25.37 11.94 46.47
C ILE A 9 24.06 11.14 46.37
N PHE A 10 23.03 11.73 45.74
CA PHE A 10 21.93 10.99 45.13
C PHE A 10 22.43 10.39 43.81
N TYR A 11 22.33 9.08 43.66
CA TYR A 11 22.44 8.45 42.34
C TYR A 11 21.17 8.78 41.54
N ILE A 12 21.31 9.67 40.56
CA ILE A 12 20.36 9.76 39.45
C ILE A 12 20.63 8.52 38.59
N ILE A 13 19.65 7.62 38.53
CA ILE A 13 19.63 6.55 37.54
C ILE A 13 19.44 7.23 36.18
N ILE A 14 20.41 6.99 35.30
CA ILE A 14 20.44 7.45 33.91
C ILE A 14 19.15 6.99 33.21
N GLU A 15 18.42 7.94 32.65
CA GLU A 15 17.35 7.66 31.68
C GLU A 15 17.95 6.87 30.51
N HIS A 16 17.44 5.65 30.28
CA HIS A 16 17.60 5.01 28.99
C HIS A 16 16.82 5.84 27.98
N THR A 17 17.52 6.67 27.20
CA THR A 17 16.97 7.19 25.95
C THR A 17 16.58 5.98 25.11
N LEU A 18 15.28 5.74 24.94
CA LEU A 18 14.79 4.71 24.03
C LEU A 18 15.35 5.07 22.64
N ALA A 19 16.17 4.20 22.07
CA ALA A 19 16.67 4.40 20.71
C ALA A 19 15.46 4.49 19.77
N SER A 20 15.51 5.43 18.81
CA SER A 20 14.50 5.54 17.77
C SER A 20 14.25 4.17 17.14
N LYS A 21 12.98 3.80 16.97
CA LYS A 21 12.63 2.55 16.29
C LYS A 21 13.00 2.55 14.81
N TRP A 22 13.26 3.73 14.23
CA TRP A 22 13.65 3.90 12.84
C TRP A 22 15.16 4.07 12.68
N SER A 23 15.73 3.29 11.78
CA SER A 23 17.12 3.41 11.37
C SER A 23 17.23 3.51 9.86
N TYR A 24 18.14 4.35 9.36
CA TYR A 24 18.51 4.35 7.94
C TYR A 24 19.02 2.97 7.50
N ALA A 25 18.64 2.57 6.30
CA ALA A 25 19.20 1.41 5.60
C ALA A 25 19.90 1.87 4.31
N ALA A 26 20.53 0.94 3.59
CA ALA A 26 21.20 1.27 2.33
C ALA A 26 20.20 1.89 1.34
N ASN A 27 20.63 2.92 0.63
CA ASN A 27 19.78 3.57 -0.36
C ASN A 27 19.60 2.69 -1.60
N MET A 28 18.44 2.81 -2.23
CA MET A 28 18.22 2.31 -3.59
C MET A 28 19.19 3.00 -4.55
N ILE A 29 19.48 2.31 -5.66
CA ILE A 29 20.36 2.82 -6.72
C ILE A 29 19.68 4.00 -7.41
N HIS A 30 18.37 3.92 -7.63
CA HIS A 30 17.57 5.04 -8.16
C HIS A 30 16.53 5.50 -7.16
N GLY A 31 16.40 6.84 -7.04
CA GLY A 31 15.26 7.43 -6.36
C GLY A 31 14.00 7.22 -7.19
N ARG A 32 12.90 6.84 -6.55
CA ARG A 32 11.64 6.61 -7.24
C ARG A 32 10.43 6.84 -6.32
N ASN A 33 9.34 7.31 -6.90
CA ASN A 33 8.01 7.32 -6.31
C ASN A 33 7.01 6.61 -7.25
N ALA A 34 5.78 6.38 -6.76
CA ALA A 34 4.72 5.72 -7.52
C ALA A 34 5.13 4.34 -8.11
N HIS A 35 6.14 3.73 -7.48
CA HIS A 35 6.57 2.36 -7.68
C HIS A 35 5.74 1.42 -6.82
N THR A 36 5.91 0.12 -7.06
CA THR A 36 5.38 -0.92 -6.20
C THR A 36 6.54 -1.68 -5.55
N ALA A 37 6.27 -2.32 -4.42
CA ALA A 37 7.22 -3.19 -3.74
C ALA A 37 6.52 -4.46 -3.26
N VAL A 38 7.17 -5.62 -3.44
CA VAL A 38 6.68 -6.91 -2.99
C VAL A 38 7.77 -7.68 -2.26
N VAL A 39 7.39 -8.37 -1.18
CA VAL A 39 8.28 -9.32 -0.50
C VAL A 39 8.20 -10.65 -1.24
N LEU A 40 9.35 -11.14 -1.71
CA LEU A 40 9.47 -12.42 -2.40
C LEU A 40 9.47 -13.58 -1.40
N ASN A 41 9.19 -14.80 -1.87
CA ASN A 41 9.22 -16.01 -1.04
C ASN A 41 10.58 -16.26 -0.36
N ASN A 42 11.67 -15.75 -0.93
CA ASN A 42 13.01 -15.83 -0.33
C ASN A 42 13.33 -14.68 0.64
N GLY A 43 12.36 -13.82 0.96
CA GLY A 43 12.48 -12.71 1.91
C GLY A 43 13.08 -11.43 1.34
N ARG A 44 13.58 -11.42 0.10
CA ARG A 44 14.04 -10.18 -0.55
C ARG A 44 12.85 -9.29 -0.91
N VAL A 45 13.08 -7.98 -0.97
CA VAL A 45 12.07 -7.01 -1.43
C VAL A 45 12.37 -6.61 -2.86
N LEU A 46 11.43 -6.83 -3.77
CA LEU A 46 11.52 -6.38 -5.16
C LEU A 46 10.76 -5.07 -5.31
N VAL A 47 11.45 -4.03 -5.76
CA VAL A 47 10.89 -2.71 -6.07
C VAL A 47 10.84 -2.52 -7.58
N ILE A 48 9.68 -2.11 -8.12
CA ILE A 48 9.39 -2.17 -9.56
C ILE A 48 8.89 -0.82 -10.08
N GLY A 49 9.47 -0.35 -11.19
CA GLY A 49 9.00 0.83 -11.91
C GLY A 49 9.05 2.12 -11.09
N GLY A 50 8.09 3.01 -11.27
CA GLY A 50 8.09 4.33 -10.63
C GLY A 50 8.78 5.40 -11.47
N THR A 51 8.91 6.61 -10.92
CA THR A 51 9.56 7.76 -11.58
C THR A 51 10.39 8.58 -10.61
N ASN A 52 11.39 9.28 -11.14
CA ASN A 52 12.12 10.33 -10.42
C ASN A 52 11.77 11.75 -10.90
N MET A 53 10.56 11.92 -11.44
CA MET A 53 10.06 13.12 -12.13
C MET A 53 10.74 13.44 -13.47
N ALA A 54 11.96 12.98 -13.70
CA ALA A 54 12.68 13.15 -14.97
C ALA A 54 12.53 11.93 -15.90
N VAL A 55 12.48 10.73 -15.32
CA VAL A 55 12.46 9.45 -16.03
C VAL A 55 11.49 8.50 -15.35
N THR A 56 10.60 7.90 -16.14
CA THR A 56 9.82 6.72 -15.74
C THR A 56 10.67 5.46 -15.93
N PHE A 57 10.79 4.64 -14.90
CA PHE A 57 11.63 3.45 -14.92
C PHE A 57 10.89 2.21 -15.43
N ASN A 58 11.59 1.42 -16.24
CA ASN A 58 11.26 0.02 -16.52
C ASN A 58 12.11 -0.96 -15.70
N ASN A 59 13.05 -0.45 -14.91
CA ASN A 59 13.95 -1.26 -14.11
C ASN A 59 13.32 -1.68 -12.78
N ALA A 60 13.93 -2.70 -12.17
CA ALA A 60 13.60 -3.16 -10.83
C ALA A 60 14.87 -3.35 -9.99
N GLU A 61 14.71 -3.25 -8.68
CA GLU A 61 15.79 -3.39 -7.70
C GLU A 61 15.39 -4.37 -6.60
N LEU A 62 16.35 -5.14 -6.12
CA LEU A 62 16.19 -6.11 -5.04
C LEU A 62 16.92 -5.62 -3.79
N TYR A 63 16.21 -5.59 -2.67
CA TYR A 63 16.80 -5.47 -1.35
C TYR A 63 16.99 -6.85 -0.73
N ASP A 64 18.21 -7.15 -0.30
CA ASP A 64 18.51 -8.35 0.47
C ASP A 64 18.61 -7.98 1.96
N PRO A 65 17.64 -8.40 2.81
CA PRO A 65 17.64 -8.09 4.23
C PRO A 65 18.75 -8.79 5.02
N SER A 66 19.39 -9.82 4.46
CA SER A 66 20.49 -10.54 5.11
C SER A 66 21.82 -9.81 5.02
N THR A 67 22.04 -9.08 3.92
CA THR A 67 23.24 -8.25 3.69
C THR A 67 22.96 -6.76 3.91
N GLY A 68 21.69 -6.36 3.88
CA GLY A 68 21.26 -4.97 3.96
C GLY A 68 21.59 -4.15 2.71
N THR A 69 21.70 -4.79 1.54
CA THR A 69 22.15 -4.14 0.30
C THR A 69 21.11 -4.19 -0.82
N TRP A 70 21.17 -3.21 -1.72
CA TRP A 70 20.40 -3.17 -2.96
C TRP A 70 21.21 -3.66 -4.16
N SER A 71 20.54 -4.30 -5.12
CA SER A 71 21.09 -4.70 -6.41
C SER A 71 20.07 -4.56 -7.53
N MET A 72 20.51 -4.19 -8.73
CA MET A 72 19.65 -4.24 -9.94
C MET A 72 19.26 -5.69 -10.26
N THR A 73 18.07 -5.88 -10.82
CA THR A 73 17.62 -7.16 -11.42
C THR A 73 17.16 -6.94 -12.86
N GLY A 74 16.51 -7.94 -13.48
CA GLY A 74 15.94 -7.82 -14.81
C GLY A 74 14.99 -6.63 -14.95
N ASN A 75 14.91 -6.10 -16.18
CA ASN A 75 14.07 -4.95 -16.52
C ASN A 75 12.80 -5.40 -17.25
N MET A 76 11.70 -4.72 -16.98
CA MET A 76 10.48 -4.80 -17.77
C MET A 76 10.73 -4.27 -19.18
N THR A 77 9.89 -4.67 -20.13
CA THR A 77 9.93 -4.20 -21.51
C THR A 77 9.61 -2.72 -21.59
N ASN A 78 8.64 -2.25 -20.80
CA ASN A 78 8.18 -0.86 -20.82
C ASN A 78 8.20 -0.24 -19.41
N PRO A 79 8.43 1.09 -19.32
CA PRO A 79 8.39 1.78 -18.04
C PRO A 79 6.97 1.93 -17.52
N ARG A 80 6.80 1.99 -16.18
CA ARG A 80 5.48 1.99 -15.54
C ARG A 80 5.45 2.84 -14.27
N ILE A 81 4.43 3.69 -14.14
CA ILE A 81 4.00 4.35 -12.89
C ILE A 81 2.50 4.09 -12.67
N PHE A 82 2.05 4.11 -11.42
CA PHE A 82 0.66 3.82 -11.05
C PHE A 82 0.14 2.48 -11.61
N HIS A 83 1.06 1.53 -11.75
CA HIS A 83 0.78 0.13 -12.06
C HIS A 83 0.49 -0.64 -10.77
N THR A 84 0.04 -1.88 -10.90
CA THR A 84 -0.11 -2.79 -9.75
C THR A 84 0.76 -4.02 -9.91
N THR A 85 1.16 -4.59 -8.79
CA THR A 85 1.91 -5.85 -8.72
C THR A 85 1.19 -6.88 -7.87
N SER A 86 1.31 -8.15 -8.26
CA SER A 86 0.69 -9.27 -7.55
C SER A 86 1.69 -10.42 -7.43
N VAL A 87 1.91 -10.89 -6.20
CA VAL A 87 2.68 -12.12 -5.94
C VAL A 87 1.77 -13.31 -6.27
N LEU A 88 2.10 -14.07 -7.30
CA LEU A 88 1.34 -15.23 -7.74
C LEU A 88 1.61 -16.44 -6.84
N ASN A 89 0.71 -17.43 -6.87
CA ASN A 89 0.82 -18.64 -6.04
C ASN A 89 2.10 -19.46 -6.28
N ASP A 90 2.70 -19.35 -7.46
CA ASP A 90 3.97 -20.01 -7.80
C ASP A 90 5.21 -19.17 -7.41
N GLY A 91 5.02 -18.02 -6.78
CA GLY A 91 6.08 -17.09 -6.37
C GLY A 91 6.55 -16.12 -7.45
N LYS A 92 6.02 -16.19 -8.67
CA LYS A 92 6.29 -15.18 -9.70
C LYS A 92 5.51 -13.89 -9.44
N ILE A 93 5.96 -12.78 -10.01
CA ILE A 93 5.35 -11.47 -9.78
C ILE A 93 4.72 -10.97 -11.07
N LEU A 94 3.40 -10.80 -11.08
CA LEU A 94 2.70 -10.15 -12.18
C LEU A 94 2.74 -8.63 -11.98
N VAL A 95 3.12 -7.88 -13.01
CA VAL A 95 2.95 -6.42 -13.09
C VAL A 95 1.91 -6.08 -14.16
N THR A 96 0.97 -5.18 -13.86
CA THR A 96 -0.15 -4.87 -14.77
C THR A 96 -0.37 -3.37 -14.94
N GLY A 97 -0.58 -2.94 -16.18
CA GLY A 97 -1.00 -1.58 -16.54
C GLY A 97 0.01 -0.49 -16.14
N GLY A 98 -0.51 0.69 -15.82
CA GLY A 98 0.25 1.90 -15.50
C GLY A 98 0.27 2.91 -16.66
N GLU A 99 0.48 4.19 -16.35
CA GLU A 99 0.24 5.33 -17.27
C GLU A 99 0.93 5.16 -18.63
N ASN A 100 2.21 4.78 -18.64
CA ASN A 100 3.00 4.62 -19.85
C ASN A 100 2.79 3.28 -20.57
N SER A 101 2.12 2.31 -19.94
CA SER A 101 1.90 0.96 -20.47
C SER A 101 0.57 0.35 -20.03
N PRO A 102 -0.55 1.05 -20.29
CA PRO A 102 -1.79 0.80 -19.57
C PRO A 102 -2.47 -0.50 -20.00
N LYS A 103 -2.06 -1.12 -21.13
CA LYS A 103 -2.66 -2.35 -21.66
C LYS A 103 -1.84 -3.62 -21.36
N THR A 104 -0.55 -3.47 -21.11
CA THR A 104 0.39 -4.60 -21.09
C THR A 104 0.57 -5.10 -19.66
N ALA A 105 0.95 -6.37 -19.55
CA ALA A 105 1.37 -6.99 -18.31
C ALA A 105 2.57 -7.90 -18.57
N GLU A 106 3.38 -8.10 -17.52
CA GLU A 106 4.61 -8.90 -17.57
C GLU A 106 4.72 -9.70 -16.27
N VAL A 107 5.39 -10.85 -16.33
CA VAL A 107 5.64 -11.71 -15.17
C VAL A 107 7.14 -11.78 -14.93
N TYR A 108 7.56 -11.43 -13.71
CA TYR A 108 8.93 -11.60 -13.24
C TYR A 108 9.08 -12.97 -12.58
N ASP A 109 10.09 -13.72 -13.01
CA ASP A 109 10.50 -14.97 -12.38
C ASP A 109 11.72 -14.73 -11.48
N PRO A 110 11.57 -14.79 -10.13
CA PRO A 110 12.66 -14.52 -9.20
C PRO A 110 13.76 -15.59 -9.19
N LEU A 111 13.58 -16.73 -9.87
CA LEU A 111 14.61 -17.77 -10.02
C LEU A 111 15.56 -17.49 -11.19
N THR A 112 15.09 -16.75 -12.20
CA THR A 112 15.87 -16.44 -13.41
C THR A 112 16.19 -14.95 -13.54
N ASP A 113 15.58 -14.12 -12.69
CA ASP A 113 15.65 -12.66 -12.75
C ASP A 113 15.20 -12.09 -14.10
N GLN A 114 14.26 -12.77 -14.78
CA GLN A 114 13.74 -12.38 -16.09
C GLN A 114 12.28 -11.94 -16.03
N TRP A 115 11.94 -10.96 -16.86
CA TRP A 115 10.57 -10.56 -17.15
C TRP A 115 10.09 -11.20 -18.45
N THR A 116 8.88 -11.75 -18.45
CA THR A 116 8.23 -12.33 -19.62
C THR A 116 6.89 -11.63 -19.89
N PRO A 117 6.64 -11.13 -21.11
CA PRO A 117 5.34 -10.55 -21.45
C PRO A 117 4.19 -11.57 -21.36
N THR A 118 3.04 -11.09 -20.89
CA THR A 118 1.77 -11.84 -20.98
C THR A 118 0.99 -11.41 -22.22
N ASP A 119 -0.17 -12.04 -22.44
CA ASP A 119 -1.18 -11.42 -23.30
C ASP A 119 -1.60 -10.04 -22.78
N ASN A 120 -2.15 -9.21 -23.66
CA ASN A 120 -2.62 -7.88 -23.30
C ASN A 120 -4.02 -7.92 -22.67
N MET A 121 -4.24 -7.07 -21.67
CA MET A 121 -5.59 -6.75 -21.20
C MET A 121 -6.45 -6.19 -22.34
N LYS A 122 -7.76 -6.39 -22.29
CA LYS A 122 -8.70 -5.76 -23.23
C LYS A 122 -8.71 -4.26 -23.03
N TYR A 123 -8.83 -3.81 -21.78
CA TYR A 123 -8.94 -2.41 -21.40
C TYR A 123 -7.59 -1.87 -20.92
N ARG A 124 -7.29 -0.64 -21.31
CA ARG A 124 -6.16 0.13 -20.80
C ARG A 124 -6.50 0.62 -19.41
N ARG A 125 -5.58 0.55 -18.45
CA ARG A 125 -5.81 1.01 -17.08
C ARG A 125 -4.53 1.45 -16.38
N TRP A 126 -4.65 2.52 -15.61
CA TRP A 126 -3.72 2.94 -14.56
C TRP A 126 -4.52 3.40 -13.35
N MET A 127 -3.89 3.41 -12.16
CA MET A 127 -4.57 3.67 -10.87
C MET A 127 -5.74 2.70 -10.60
N HIS A 128 -5.67 1.52 -11.20
CA HIS A 128 -6.56 0.39 -10.95
C HIS A 128 -6.10 -0.43 -9.76
N THR A 129 -6.91 -1.41 -9.35
CA THR A 129 -6.51 -2.39 -8.33
C THR A 129 -6.30 -3.78 -8.96
N ALA A 130 -5.42 -4.57 -8.36
CA ALA A 130 -5.20 -5.97 -8.69
C ALA A 130 -5.27 -6.81 -7.41
N THR A 131 -6.06 -7.88 -7.40
CA THR A 131 -6.26 -8.76 -6.24
C THR A 131 -6.05 -10.21 -6.67
N VAL A 132 -5.09 -10.90 -6.06
CA VAL A 132 -4.92 -12.34 -6.23
C VAL A 132 -6.06 -13.05 -5.52
N LEU A 133 -6.81 -13.88 -6.25
CA LEU A 133 -7.96 -14.61 -5.75
C LEU A 133 -7.54 -15.96 -5.16
N ASN A 134 -8.43 -16.58 -4.38
CA ASN A 134 -8.18 -17.90 -3.76
C ASN A 134 -7.91 -19.02 -4.78
N ASP A 135 -8.39 -18.88 -6.02
CA ASP A 135 -8.13 -19.83 -7.11
C ASP A 135 -6.83 -19.55 -7.87
N GLY A 136 -6.06 -18.53 -7.46
CA GLY A 136 -4.80 -18.12 -8.05
C GLY A 136 -4.91 -17.17 -9.25
N LYS A 137 -6.12 -16.85 -9.73
CA LYS A 137 -6.29 -15.80 -10.75
C LYS A 137 -6.09 -14.42 -10.14
N VAL A 138 -5.82 -13.42 -10.98
CA VAL A 138 -5.72 -12.03 -10.53
C VAL A 138 -6.89 -11.23 -11.09
N LEU A 139 -7.76 -10.72 -10.20
CA LEU A 139 -8.80 -9.77 -10.55
C LEU A 139 -8.19 -8.38 -10.69
N VAL A 140 -8.36 -7.78 -11.86
CA VAL A 140 -7.91 -6.43 -12.16
C VAL A 140 -9.12 -5.59 -12.52
N CYS A 141 -9.37 -4.51 -11.78
CA CYS A 141 -10.62 -3.73 -11.94
C CYS A 141 -10.41 -2.23 -11.75
N GLY A 142 -11.32 -1.45 -12.35
CA GLY A 142 -11.33 0.01 -12.24
C GLY A 142 -10.11 0.68 -12.88
N GLY A 143 -9.78 1.86 -12.34
CA GLY A 143 -8.75 2.75 -12.87
C GLY A 143 -9.29 3.69 -13.94
N ILE A 144 -8.36 4.36 -14.61
CA ILE A 144 -8.64 5.30 -15.69
C ILE A 144 -7.97 4.85 -16.99
N VAL A 145 -8.59 5.19 -18.12
CA VAL A 145 -8.00 5.02 -19.46
C VAL A 145 -7.19 6.25 -19.79
N ASP A 146 -7.89 7.38 -19.89
CA ASP A 146 -7.41 8.73 -20.17
C ASP A 146 -8.09 9.70 -19.19
N GLU A 147 -7.70 10.98 -19.21
CA GLU A 147 -8.31 12.01 -18.36
C GLU A 147 -9.83 12.08 -18.58
N GLY A 148 -10.60 11.89 -17.51
CA GLY A 148 -12.08 11.89 -17.56
C GLY A 148 -12.73 10.54 -17.89
N GLU A 149 -11.97 9.51 -18.30
CA GLU A 149 -12.50 8.18 -18.63
C GLU A 149 -12.19 7.15 -17.53
N TYR A 150 -13.14 6.95 -16.62
CA TYR A 150 -13.03 6.06 -15.47
C TYR A 150 -13.73 4.72 -15.75
N LEU A 151 -13.12 3.60 -15.36
CA LEU A 151 -13.58 2.27 -15.73
C LEU A 151 -14.46 1.62 -14.65
N ILE A 152 -15.53 0.97 -15.11
CA ILE A 152 -16.27 -0.05 -14.36
C ILE A 152 -15.80 -1.48 -14.67
N THR A 153 -14.99 -1.66 -15.71
CA THR A 153 -14.67 -2.99 -16.24
C THR A 153 -13.64 -3.72 -15.39
N ALA A 154 -13.82 -5.03 -15.30
CA ALA A 154 -12.89 -5.93 -14.63
C ALA A 154 -12.45 -7.06 -15.56
N GLU A 155 -11.24 -7.54 -15.35
CA GLU A 155 -10.63 -8.64 -16.09
C GLU A 155 -9.93 -9.59 -15.12
N LEU A 156 -9.85 -10.86 -15.48
CA LEU A 156 -9.14 -11.91 -14.76
C LEU A 156 -7.91 -12.31 -15.57
N TYR A 157 -6.75 -12.28 -14.93
CA TYR A 157 -5.55 -12.95 -15.43
C TYR A 157 -5.46 -14.36 -14.87
N ASP A 158 -5.27 -15.34 -15.75
CA ASP A 158 -5.02 -16.74 -15.37
C ASP A 158 -3.54 -17.08 -15.57
N PRO A 159 -2.74 -17.23 -14.48
CA PRO A 159 -1.31 -17.51 -14.59
C PRO A 159 -0.99 -18.90 -15.16
N LEU A 160 -1.93 -19.84 -15.17
CA LEU A 160 -1.72 -21.18 -15.73
C LEU A 160 -1.80 -21.16 -17.26
N THR A 161 -2.59 -20.25 -17.82
CA THR A 161 -2.78 -20.14 -19.28
C THR A 161 -2.15 -18.90 -19.88
N ASN A 162 -1.66 -17.98 -19.04
CA ASN A 162 -1.12 -16.67 -19.41
C ASN A 162 -2.11 -15.77 -20.17
N ASN A 163 -3.41 -15.98 -19.97
CA ASN A 163 -4.48 -15.31 -20.70
C ASN A 163 -5.28 -14.35 -19.81
N TRP A 164 -5.94 -13.40 -20.48
CA TRP A 164 -6.87 -12.46 -19.87
C TRP A 164 -8.31 -12.75 -20.31
N ALA A 165 -9.26 -12.63 -19.38
CA ALA A 165 -10.68 -12.76 -19.66
C ALA A 165 -11.48 -11.63 -18.99
N ILE A 166 -12.43 -11.05 -19.72
CA ILE A 166 -13.37 -10.07 -19.16
C ILE A 166 -14.32 -10.79 -18.19
N THR A 167 -14.59 -10.19 -17.03
CA THR A 167 -15.60 -10.66 -16.07
C THR A 167 -16.71 -9.60 -15.90
N GLY A 168 -17.62 -9.75 -14.93
CA GLY A 168 -18.63 -8.74 -14.68
C GLY A 168 -18.04 -7.37 -14.34
N SER A 169 -18.84 -6.32 -14.53
CA SER A 169 -18.44 -4.93 -14.28
C SER A 169 -18.97 -4.43 -12.95
N MET A 170 -18.22 -3.52 -12.33
CA MET A 170 -18.66 -2.72 -11.19
C MET A 170 -19.87 -1.84 -11.58
N ASN A 171 -20.57 -1.32 -10.59
CA ASN A 171 -21.69 -0.39 -10.77
C ASN A 171 -21.20 1.06 -10.87
N PHE A 172 -20.11 1.39 -10.16
CA PHE A 172 -19.54 2.73 -10.17
C PHE A 172 -18.09 2.73 -10.67
N PRO A 173 -17.76 3.59 -11.65
CA PRO A 173 -16.38 3.73 -12.08
C PRO A 173 -15.56 4.41 -10.97
N ARG A 174 -14.27 4.09 -10.88
CA ARG A 174 -13.42 4.56 -9.77
C ARG A 174 -11.92 4.47 -10.08
N ASN A 175 -11.16 5.47 -9.66
CA ASN A 175 -9.71 5.38 -9.44
C ASN A 175 -9.38 5.65 -7.96
N PHE A 176 -8.13 5.38 -7.56
CA PHE A 176 -7.64 5.62 -6.19
C PHE A 176 -8.54 5.09 -5.07
N PHE A 177 -9.17 3.96 -5.39
CA PHE A 177 -9.98 3.15 -4.50
C PHE A 177 -9.16 1.98 -3.99
N THR A 178 -9.65 1.30 -2.96
CA THR A 178 -9.01 0.10 -2.43
C THR A 178 -9.78 -1.16 -2.80
N ALA A 179 -9.08 -2.28 -2.94
CA ALA A 179 -9.65 -3.60 -3.12
C ALA A 179 -9.10 -4.55 -2.04
N SER A 180 -9.98 -5.26 -1.36
CA SER A 180 -9.65 -6.15 -0.23
C SER A 180 -10.22 -7.54 -0.48
N LEU A 181 -9.36 -8.56 -0.53
CA LEU A 181 -9.79 -9.96 -0.54
C LEU A 181 -10.29 -10.35 0.84
N LEU A 182 -11.57 -10.70 0.94
CA LEU A 182 -12.21 -11.13 2.18
C LEU A 182 -11.97 -12.61 2.46
N HIS A 183 -12.13 -13.02 3.72
CA HIS A 183 -11.97 -14.43 4.12
C HIS A 183 -12.94 -15.40 3.42
N ASP A 184 -14.10 -14.91 2.96
CA ASP A 184 -15.05 -15.72 2.19
C ASP A 184 -14.69 -15.83 0.69
N GLY A 185 -13.57 -15.23 0.28
CA GLY A 185 -13.05 -15.22 -1.09
C GLY A 185 -13.63 -14.13 -1.99
N LYS A 186 -14.57 -13.30 -1.53
CA LYS A 186 -15.03 -12.14 -2.30
C LYS A 186 -14.02 -11.00 -2.25
N VAL A 187 -14.11 -10.09 -3.22
CA VAL A 187 -13.29 -8.87 -3.23
C VAL A 187 -14.18 -7.67 -2.95
N LEU A 188 -13.91 -6.95 -1.86
CA LEU A 188 -14.55 -5.68 -1.53
C LEU A 188 -13.78 -4.55 -2.20
N VAL A 189 -14.44 -3.76 -3.04
CA VAL A 189 -13.90 -2.47 -3.54
C VAL A 189 -14.59 -1.32 -2.83
N THR A 190 -13.83 -0.29 -2.45
CA THR A 190 -14.32 0.76 -1.56
C THR A 190 -13.81 2.14 -1.95
N GLY A 191 -14.72 3.12 -1.98
CA GLY A 191 -14.42 4.53 -2.20
C GLY A 191 -13.78 4.83 -3.55
N GLY A 192 -12.99 5.90 -3.60
CA GLY A 192 -12.29 6.40 -4.76
C GLY A 192 -12.86 7.71 -5.28
N TYR A 193 -12.47 8.05 -6.51
CA TYR A 193 -12.96 9.22 -7.23
C TYR A 193 -13.48 8.81 -8.61
N ASN A 194 -14.51 9.51 -9.09
CA ASN A 194 -14.98 9.41 -10.47
C ASN A 194 -15.38 10.79 -11.01
N PHE A 195 -15.40 10.94 -12.33
CA PHE A 195 -15.66 12.24 -12.98
C PHE A 195 -17.07 12.81 -12.71
N GLN A 196 -18.06 11.94 -12.59
CA GLN A 196 -19.48 12.34 -12.55
C GLN A 196 -19.94 12.75 -11.15
N ASP A 197 -19.49 12.00 -10.14
CA ASP A 197 -19.93 12.12 -8.74
C ASP A 197 -18.85 12.76 -7.85
N GLY A 198 -17.61 12.82 -8.33
CA GLY A 198 -16.46 13.25 -7.54
C GLY A 198 -16.01 12.16 -6.58
N TYR A 199 -15.91 12.50 -5.28
CA TYR A 199 -15.53 11.56 -4.23
C TYR A 199 -16.71 10.64 -3.92
N ILE A 200 -16.47 9.31 -3.88
CA ILE A 200 -17.55 8.34 -3.70
C ILE A 200 -17.41 7.56 -2.38
N ASP A 201 -18.57 7.16 -1.84
CA ASP A 201 -18.73 6.35 -0.62
C ASP A 201 -19.14 4.90 -0.94
N SER A 202 -19.35 4.61 -2.21
CA SER A 202 -19.90 3.33 -2.65
C SER A 202 -18.90 2.20 -2.45
N THR A 203 -19.42 1.05 -2.04
CA THR A 203 -18.65 -0.17 -1.90
C THR A 203 -19.37 -1.32 -2.57
N GLU A 204 -18.60 -2.23 -3.16
CA GLU A 204 -19.13 -3.32 -3.97
C GLU A 204 -18.35 -4.60 -3.71
N LEU A 205 -19.04 -5.73 -3.76
CA LEU A 205 -18.47 -7.06 -3.63
C LEU A 205 -18.43 -7.75 -4.98
N TYR A 206 -17.24 -8.18 -5.41
CA TYR A 206 -17.08 -9.14 -6.49
C TYR A 206 -17.13 -10.56 -5.94
N ASP A 207 -17.98 -11.41 -6.53
CA ASP A 207 -18.02 -12.84 -6.25
C ASP A 207 -17.31 -13.62 -7.37
N PRO A 208 -16.09 -14.16 -7.14
CA PRO A 208 -15.35 -14.91 -8.14
C PRO A 208 -16.08 -16.15 -8.69
N SER A 209 -16.99 -16.75 -7.92
CA SER A 209 -17.70 -17.96 -8.34
C SER A 209 -18.74 -17.68 -9.42
N THR A 210 -19.23 -16.43 -9.51
CA THR A 210 -20.26 -16.02 -10.46
C THR A 210 -19.82 -14.91 -11.40
N GLY A 211 -18.70 -14.25 -11.11
CA GLY A 211 -18.24 -13.07 -11.81
C GLY A 211 -19.12 -11.83 -11.61
N LYS A 212 -20.01 -11.83 -10.61
CA LYS A 212 -20.97 -10.73 -10.39
C LYS A 212 -20.47 -9.74 -9.35
N TRP A 213 -20.83 -8.47 -9.57
CA TRP A 213 -20.67 -7.38 -8.61
C TRP A 213 -21.99 -7.06 -7.93
N THR A 214 -21.96 -6.86 -6.61
CA THR A 214 -23.13 -6.49 -5.80
C THR A 214 -22.78 -5.30 -4.92
N ILE A 215 -23.61 -4.26 -4.92
CA ILE A 215 -23.48 -3.12 -4.00
C ILE A 215 -23.72 -3.60 -2.56
N THR A 216 -22.87 -3.18 -1.62
CA THR A 216 -23.02 -3.43 -0.18
C THR A 216 -23.06 -2.10 0.58
N GLY A 217 -22.93 -2.11 1.92
CA GLY A 217 -23.04 -0.89 2.72
C GLY A 217 -22.05 0.20 2.28
N LYS A 218 -22.41 1.45 2.49
CA LYS A 218 -21.60 2.59 2.07
C LYS A 218 -20.68 3.04 3.19
N LEU A 219 -19.52 3.55 2.80
CA LEU A 219 -18.69 4.32 3.73
C LEU A 219 -19.54 5.45 4.35
N ILE A 220 -19.26 5.76 5.60
CA ILE A 220 -19.87 6.87 6.32
C ILE A 220 -19.40 8.19 5.73
N ASN A 221 -18.15 8.24 5.26
CA ASN A 221 -17.58 9.37 4.55
C ASN A 221 -17.04 8.94 3.19
N THR A 222 -17.38 9.70 2.15
CA THR A 222 -16.72 9.62 0.83
C THR A 222 -15.22 9.77 0.99
N ARG A 223 -14.40 8.98 0.28
CA ARG A 223 -12.94 9.08 0.40
C ARG A 223 -12.21 8.54 -0.82
N THR A 224 -11.15 9.22 -1.21
CA THR A 224 -10.14 8.75 -2.17
C THR A 224 -8.74 8.83 -1.54
N TYR A 225 -7.73 8.23 -2.17
CA TYR A 225 -6.34 8.18 -1.67
C TYR A 225 -6.17 7.57 -0.26
N HIS A 226 -7.15 6.79 0.17
CA HIS A 226 -7.18 6.14 1.47
C HIS A 226 -6.47 4.79 1.41
N SER A 227 -6.10 4.27 2.58
CA SER A 227 -5.59 2.91 2.73
C SER A 227 -6.68 2.00 3.29
N ALA A 228 -6.61 0.71 2.95
CA ALA A 228 -7.47 -0.33 3.49
C ALA A 228 -6.65 -1.57 3.87
N VAL A 229 -7.01 -2.20 4.98
CA VAL A 229 -6.38 -3.45 5.44
C VAL A 229 -7.44 -4.42 5.94
N VAL A 230 -7.31 -5.69 5.55
CA VAL A 230 -8.12 -6.78 6.11
C VAL A 230 -7.52 -7.19 7.45
N LEU A 231 -8.33 -7.13 8.50
CA LEU A 231 -7.95 -7.50 9.86
C LEU A 231 -8.06 -9.00 10.08
N HIS A 232 -7.39 -9.52 11.12
CA HIS A 232 -7.44 -10.94 11.46
C HIS A 232 -8.84 -11.49 11.74
N ASP A 233 -9.78 -10.65 12.19
CA ASP A 233 -11.17 -11.03 12.41
C ASP A 233 -12.02 -10.98 11.13
N GLY A 234 -11.42 -10.65 9.98
CA GLY A 234 -12.06 -10.56 8.67
C GLY A 234 -12.70 -9.22 8.36
N LYS A 235 -12.73 -8.26 9.29
CA LYS A 235 -13.20 -6.90 9.01
C LYS A 235 -12.20 -6.14 8.14
N VAL A 236 -12.68 -5.12 7.42
CA VAL A 236 -11.81 -4.24 6.64
C VAL A 236 -11.72 -2.89 7.34
N LEU A 237 -10.53 -2.50 7.76
CA LEU A 237 -10.25 -1.15 8.26
C LEU A 237 -9.90 -0.25 7.08
N VAL A 238 -10.59 0.88 6.97
CA VAL A 238 -10.26 1.98 6.07
C VAL A 238 -9.83 3.19 6.87
N LEU A 239 -8.73 3.81 6.44
CA LEU A 239 -8.08 4.91 7.14
C LEU A 239 -7.50 5.93 6.16
N ALA A 240 -7.23 7.14 6.65
CA ALA A 240 -6.67 8.23 5.87
C ALA A 240 -7.55 8.60 4.65
N GLY A 241 -6.99 9.40 3.74
CA GLY A 241 -7.62 9.86 2.52
C GLY A 241 -8.26 11.24 2.67
N VAL A 242 -8.95 11.65 1.61
CA VAL A 242 -9.54 12.99 1.49
C VAL A 242 -10.94 12.93 0.89
N SER A 243 -11.78 13.88 1.30
CA SER A 243 -13.02 14.24 0.60
C SER A 243 -13.06 15.74 0.35
N GLY A 244 -13.61 16.18 -0.78
CA GLY A 244 -13.62 17.59 -1.16
C GLY A 244 -14.39 18.50 -0.20
N ASP A 245 -15.42 17.97 0.46
CA ASP A 245 -16.27 18.70 1.41
C ASP A 245 -15.81 18.58 2.88
N GLN A 246 -15.13 17.48 3.23
CA GLN A 246 -14.68 17.19 4.60
C GLN A 246 -13.18 17.41 4.83
N GLY A 247 -12.40 17.57 3.75
CA GLY A 247 -10.94 17.65 3.80
C GLY A 247 -10.26 16.31 4.08
N LEU A 248 -9.06 16.38 4.68
CA LEU A 248 -8.28 15.20 5.05
C LEU A 248 -8.85 14.50 6.28
N PHE A 249 -8.87 13.17 6.27
CA PHE A 249 -9.46 12.40 7.35
C PHE A 249 -8.47 11.94 8.39
N VAL A 250 -8.87 12.12 9.66
CA VAL A 250 -8.39 11.33 10.80
C VAL A 250 -9.31 10.16 11.12
N ASN A 251 -10.57 10.21 10.69
CA ASN A 251 -11.54 9.16 11.01
C ASN A 251 -11.22 7.86 10.27
N THR A 252 -11.52 6.75 10.94
CA THR A 252 -11.32 5.42 10.38
C THR A 252 -12.58 4.60 10.53
N GLU A 253 -12.82 3.73 9.56
CA GLU A 253 -14.07 3.00 9.40
C GLU A 253 -13.80 1.50 9.28
N LEU A 254 -14.66 0.70 9.90
CA LEU A 254 -14.63 -0.76 9.85
C LEU A 254 -15.84 -1.27 9.07
N TYR A 255 -15.57 -2.02 8.01
CA TYR A 255 -16.56 -2.85 7.33
C TYR A 255 -16.66 -4.20 8.00
N ASP A 256 -17.88 -4.63 8.32
CA ASP A 256 -18.16 -5.98 8.78
C ASP A 256 -18.81 -6.81 7.65
N PRO A 257 -18.06 -7.74 7.01
CA PRO A 257 -18.59 -8.58 5.93
C PRO A 257 -19.81 -9.43 6.30
N SER A 258 -20.00 -9.74 7.59
CA SER A 258 -21.15 -10.55 8.03
C SER A 258 -22.46 -9.79 8.00
N THR A 259 -22.41 -8.45 8.07
CA THR A 259 -23.59 -7.58 8.07
C THR A 259 -23.65 -6.66 6.86
N GLY A 260 -22.52 -6.47 6.18
CA GLY A 260 -22.36 -5.50 5.10
C GLY A 260 -22.36 -4.04 5.59
N ASN A 261 -22.22 -3.78 6.89
CA ASN A 261 -22.29 -2.43 7.46
C ASN A 261 -20.90 -1.85 7.74
N TRP A 262 -20.83 -0.52 7.66
CA TRP A 262 -19.70 0.29 8.10
C TRP A 262 -19.95 0.89 9.49
N THR A 263 -18.91 0.96 10.31
CA THR A 263 -18.93 1.58 11.63
C THR A 263 -17.67 2.42 11.84
N LEU A 264 -17.76 3.50 12.63
CA LEU A 264 -16.58 4.25 13.04
C LEU A 264 -15.79 3.47 14.10
N THR A 265 -14.47 3.53 14.03
CA THR A 265 -13.55 3.13 15.11
C THR A 265 -12.67 4.31 15.52
N GLY A 266 -11.64 4.10 16.34
CA GLY A 266 -10.78 5.19 16.80
C GLY A 266 -10.16 6.00 15.66
N ASN A 267 -9.89 7.26 15.92
CA ASN A 267 -9.32 8.18 14.93
C ASN A 267 -7.79 8.12 14.95
N MET A 268 -7.18 8.28 13.78
CA MET A 268 -5.77 8.63 13.65
C MET A 268 -5.50 9.98 14.33
N ASN A 269 -4.24 10.25 14.64
CA ASN A 269 -3.82 11.50 15.27
C ASN A 269 -3.42 12.55 14.23
N VAL A 270 -2.88 12.12 13.09
CA VAL A 270 -2.44 13.01 12.01
C VAL A 270 -3.27 12.74 10.75
N PRO A 271 -3.99 13.75 10.19
CA PRO A 271 -4.73 13.58 8.95
C PRO A 271 -3.76 13.37 7.78
N GLY A 272 -4.20 12.73 6.70
CA GLY A 272 -3.37 12.65 5.50
C GLY A 272 -3.96 11.77 4.42
N MET A 273 -3.48 11.94 3.19
CA MET A 273 -3.73 11.07 2.05
C MET A 273 -2.44 10.34 1.65
N PHE A 274 -2.55 9.29 0.82
CA PHE A 274 -1.40 8.47 0.39
C PHE A 274 -0.60 7.82 1.54
N ARG A 275 -1.21 7.72 2.73
CA ARG A 275 -0.63 7.02 3.89
C ARG A 275 -0.54 5.53 3.57
N THR A 276 0.60 4.91 3.82
CA THR A 276 0.80 3.46 3.59
C THR A 276 0.52 2.68 4.86
N ALA A 277 -0.40 1.71 4.81
CA ALA A 277 -0.74 0.83 5.93
C ALA A 277 -0.16 -0.57 5.75
N SER A 278 0.51 -1.08 6.79
CA SER A 278 1.16 -2.40 6.80
C SER A 278 0.68 -3.21 8.01
N VAL A 279 0.17 -4.42 7.78
CA VAL A 279 -0.22 -5.34 8.86
C VAL A 279 1.03 -6.02 9.42
N LEU A 280 1.36 -5.74 10.67
CA LEU A 280 2.50 -6.32 11.38
C LEU A 280 2.22 -7.77 11.79
N LEU A 281 3.28 -8.54 12.07
CA LEU A 281 3.17 -9.95 12.49
C LEU A 281 2.36 -10.16 13.78
N ASN A 282 2.24 -9.12 14.62
CA ASN A 282 1.43 -9.14 15.84
C ASN A 282 -0.03 -8.71 15.62
N GLY A 283 -0.45 -8.49 14.38
CA GLY A 283 -1.79 -8.08 14.00
C GLY A 283 -2.10 -6.60 14.20
N LYS A 284 -1.15 -5.78 14.66
CA LYS A 284 -1.28 -4.32 14.67
C LYS A 284 -0.96 -3.74 13.29
N ILE A 285 -1.44 -2.53 13.02
CA ILE A 285 -1.30 -1.91 11.70
C ILE A 285 -0.38 -0.71 11.87
N LEU A 286 0.78 -0.74 11.21
CA LEU A 286 1.70 0.39 11.12
C LEU A 286 1.29 1.27 9.94
N VAL A 287 1.15 2.56 10.16
CA VAL A 287 0.82 3.54 9.11
C VAL A 287 1.93 4.56 9.00
N THR A 288 2.41 4.79 7.78
CA THR A 288 3.59 5.60 7.51
C THR A 288 3.35 6.62 6.41
N GLY A 289 3.96 7.80 6.57
CA GLY A 289 4.08 8.84 5.54
C GLY A 289 2.75 9.35 5.00
N GLY A 290 2.72 9.71 3.72
CA GLY A 290 1.60 10.38 3.07
C GLY A 290 1.80 11.89 2.96
N GLU A 291 0.71 12.60 2.72
CA GLU A 291 0.69 14.02 2.39
C GLU A 291 -0.47 14.71 3.13
N GLU A 292 -0.20 15.91 3.66
CA GLU A 292 -1.22 16.84 4.14
C GLU A 292 -1.63 17.85 3.04
N PHE A 293 -2.30 18.94 3.39
CA PHE A 293 -2.59 20.00 2.43
C PHE A 293 -1.30 20.72 2.01
N GLU A 294 -1.37 21.41 0.85
CA GLU A 294 -0.25 22.21 0.32
C GLU A 294 1.02 21.40 0.01
N ALA A 295 0.88 20.11 -0.27
CA ALA A 295 1.99 19.20 -0.59
C ALA A 295 3.04 19.01 0.51
N GLN A 296 2.62 19.17 1.75
CA GLN A 296 3.45 18.84 2.90
C GLN A 296 3.48 17.31 3.10
N CYS A 297 4.65 16.71 2.87
CA CYS A 297 4.85 15.29 3.15
C CYS A 297 4.87 15.02 4.66
N ILE A 298 4.43 13.83 5.04
CA ILE A 298 4.29 13.41 6.43
C ILE A 298 5.48 12.53 6.82
N SER A 299 6.10 12.77 7.97
CA SER A 299 7.04 11.85 8.63
C SER A 299 6.38 11.02 9.74
N SER A 300 5.22 11.46 10.24
CA SER A 300 4.47 10.81 11.31
C SER A 300 4.19 9.34 11.03
N VAL A 301 4.37 8.53 12.08
CA VAL A 301 4.07 7.11 12.08
C VAL A 301 3.11 6.79 13.21
N GLU A 302 2.09 6.01 12.90
CA GLU A 302 1.09 5.61 13.88
C GLU A 302 0.82 4.12 13.84
N ILE A 303 0.45 3.55 15.00
CA ILE A 303 0.04 2.16 15.12
C ILE A 303 -1.42 2.08 15.56
N TYR A 304 -2.23 1.37 14.79
CA TYR A 304 -3.58 0.96 15.21
C TYR A 304 -3.55 -0.40 15.89
N ASN A 305 -4.23 -0.50 17.03
CA ASN A 305 -4.48 -1.76 17.73
C ASN A 305 -5.94 -2.22 17.49
N PRO A 306 -6.17 -3.25 16.66
CA PRO A 306 -7.52 -3.74 16.36
C PRO A 306 -8.30 -4.23 17.58
N SER A 307 -7.61 -4.73 18.61
CA SER A 307 -8.27 -5.26 19.82
C SER A 307 -8.89 -4.17 20.69
N THR A 308 -8.40 -2.94 20.60
CA THR A 308 -8.86 -1.80 21.42
C THR A 308 -9.46 -0.67 20.59
N GLY A 309 -9.28 -0.71 19.26
CA GLY A 309 -9.66 0.39 18.37
C GLY A 309 -8.84 1.66 18.59
N MET A 310 -7.68 1.59 19.24
CA MET A 310 -6.88 2.77 19.59
C MET A 310 -5.71 2.98 18.65
N TRP A 311 -5.42 4.26 18.38
CA TRP A 311 -4.24 4.71 17.64
C TRP A 311 -3.17 5.22 18.60
N THR A 312 -1.90 5.01 18.26
CA THR A 312 -0.76 5.49 19.04
C THR A 312 0.30 6.03 18.10
N ILE A 313 0.69 7.30 18.28
CA ILE A 313 1.85 7.89 17.59
C ILE A 313 3.12 7.18 18.06
N THR A 314 4.03 6.90 17.14
CA THR A 314 5.37 6.36 17.42
C THR A 314 6.45 7.33 16.93
N ASP A 315 7.72 6.92 17.00
CA ASP A 315 8.81 7.67 16.38
C ASP A 315 8.55 7.89 14.89
N ASP A 316 8.90 9.09 14.42
CA ASP A 316 8.73 9.51 13.03
C ASP A 316 9.74 8.82 12.10
N LEU A 317 9.40 8.77 10.81
CA LEU A 317 10.35 8.51 9.75
C LEU A 317 11.46 9.57 9.76
N ASN A 318 12.68 9.18 9.41
CA ASN A 318 13.79 10.11 9.26
C ASN A 318 13.64 11.01 8.04
N ASN A 319 12.89 10.58 7.02
CA ASN A 319 12.46 11.42 5.90
C ASN A 319 10.94 11.32 5.75
N GLU A 320 10.28 12.48 5.72
CA GLU A 320 8.91 12.62 5.25
C GLU A 320 8.79 12.11 3.81
N ARG A 321 7.64 11.52 3.46
CA ARG A 321 7.45 10.90 2.15
C ARG A 321 5.99 10.61 1.85
N MET A 322 5.61 10.77 0.59
CA MET A 322 4.42 10.16 0.00
C MET A 322 4.78 9.27 -1.19
N PHE A 323 3.82 8.47 -1.67
CA PHE A 323 4.03 7.52 -2.78
C PHE A 323 5.23 6.57 -2.57
N HIS A 324 5.58 6.31 -1.32
CA HIS A 324 6.55 5.31 -0.91
C HIS A 324 5.88 3.95 -0.74
N THR A 325 6.68 2.93 -0.45
CA THR A 325 6.20 1.60 -0.10
C THR A 325 6.71 1.18 1.27
N ALA A 326 5.93 0.41 2.03
CA ALA A 326 6.31 -0.14 3.32
C ALA A 326 6.11 -1.67 3.34
N SER A 327 7.21 -2.41 3.25
CA SER A 327 7.24 -3.87 3.14
C SER A 327 7.51 -4.52 4.49
N VAL A 328 6.60 -5.38 4.97
CA VAL A 328 6.80 -6.16 6.20
C VAL A 328 7.68 -7.36 5.89
N LEU A 329 8.89 -7.37 6.44
CA LEU A 329 9.88 -8.42 6.23
C LEU A 329 9.54 -9.67 7.03
N ASN A 330 10.11 -10.81 6.62
CA ASN A 330 9.88 -12.11 7.28
C ASN A 330 10.36 -12.15 8.75
N ASP A 331 11.28 -11.26 9.13
CA ASP A 331 11.75 -11.11 10.52
C ASP A 331 10.90 -10.12 11.35
N GLY A 332 9.82 -9.58 10.76
CA GLY A 332 8.90 -8.66 11.41
C GLY A 332 9.27 -7.19 11.32
N ARG A 333 10.47 -6.84 10.81
CA ARG A 333 10.83 -5.45 10.54
C ARG A 333 10.00 -4.89 9.38
N VAL A 334 9.89 -3.56 9.27
CA VAL A 334 9.24 -2.93 8.11
C VAL A 334 10.26 -2.09 7.35
N LEU A 335 10.47 -2.40 6.08
CA LEU A 335 11.30 -1.62 5.17
C LEU A 335 10.44 -0.59 4.45
N VAL A 336 10.70 0.69 4.70
CA VAL A 336 10.14 1.82 3.96
C VAL A 336 11.13 2.22 2.87
N SER A 337 10.66 2.30 1.62
CA SER A 337 11.52 2.59 0.46
C SER A 337 10.92 3.61 -0.50
N GLY A 338 11.77 4.54 -0.93
CA GLY A 338 11.45 5.55 -1.95
C GLY A 338 10.36 6.53 -1.53
N GLY A 339 9.62 7.01 -2.51
CA GLY A 339 8.65 8.08 -2.35
C GLY A 339 9.23 9.42 -2.77
N ILE A 340 8.48 10.47 -2.45
CA ILE A 340 8.81 11.85 -2.80
C ILE A 340 8.54 12.75 -1.61
N ASP A 341 9.43 13.72 -1.42
CA ASP A 341 9.24 14.92 -0.60
C ASP A 341 9.41 16.17 -1.50
N LEU A 342 10.29 17.12 -1.16
CA LEU A 342 10.77 18.13 -2.10
C LEU A 342 11.51 17.54 -3.32
N TYR A 343 12.04 16.32 -3.18
CA TYR A 343 12.77 15.58 -4.20
C TYR A 343 12.33 14.10 -4.21
N THR A 344 12.61 13.40 -5.32
CA THR A 344 12.41 11.95 -5.32
C THR A 344 13.45 11.28 -4.44
N LEU A 345 13.00 10.46 -3.50
CA LEU A 345 13.85 9.78 -2.54
C LEU A 345 14.36 8.44 -3.08
N ASN A 346 15.66 8.18 -2.91
CA ASN A 346 16.24 6.84 -2.98
C ASN A 346 16.50 6.25 -1.59
N THR A 347 16.15 6.98 -0.54
CA THR A 347 16.41 6.57 0.84
C THR A 347 15.51 5.44 1.26
N THR A 348 16.04 4.60 2.14
CA THR A 348 15.29 3.51 2.76
C THR A 348 15.51 3.54 4.27
N GLU A 349 14.48 3.12 4.99
CA GLU A 349 14.46 3.14 6.44
C GLU A 349 13.80 1.87 6.97
N ILE A 350 14.27 1.40 8.12
CA ILE A 350 13.79 0.18 8.74
C ILE A 350 13.19 0.49 10.09
N TYR A 351 11.94 0.05 10.27
CA TYR A 351 11.27 0.00 11.56
C TYR A 351 11.64 -1.30 12.29
N ASN A 352 12.24 -1.16 13.47
CA ASN A 352 12.52 -2.28 14.34
C ASN A 352 11.39 -2.46 15.36
N LEU A 353 10.72 -3.62 15.31
CA LEU A 353 9.84 -4.03 16.40
C LEU A 353 10.72 -4.32 17.62
N SER A 354 10.71 -3.41 18.60
CA SER A 354 11.25 -3.73 19.93
C SER A 354 10.39 -4.88 20.49
N PHE A 355 10.97 -6.07 20.62
CA PHE A 355 10.37 -7.18 21.35
C PHE A 355 10.66 -7.06 22.85
#